data_AF-A0A8H7C8B3-F1
#
_entry.id   AF-A0A8H7C8B3-F1
#
_cell.length_a   1.000
_cell.length_b   1.000
_cell.length_c   1.000
_cell.angle_alpha   90.00
_cell.angle_beta   90.00
_cell.angle_gamma   90.00
#
_symmetry.space_group_name_H-M   'P 1'
#
loop_
_entity.id
_entity.type
_entity.pdbx_description
1 polymer ?
#
loop_
_entity_poly.entity_id
_entity_poly.type
_entity_poly.pdbx_seq_one_letter_code
_entity_poly.pdbx_strand_id
1 'polypeptide(L)'
;MSLVECPYVEGAKYVLEFKSGTDFDEPFKSSSKLQITVLKTFHPFTISPVFKVRLDRSDPETIIPEGSIIILKLFDSRFATDLRQWHAVPDLTLALATEYSEFLQRESKTFEEWDAKRIQLRDEDRDLAPLEKEAHLDTLLRSYYQCETRVYEKLIELQGRGIPKFFGQTRFVIDSFSHSSLEATVPGILLEYIEGQSLQELPLQLFHESIATSALEIVSTLSDKEILNQDVRLDNFIVPTSRIDRPVVMIDFAQCIFRGEEMSDEEWYDRKAITDEEGAVGSTLRTKVGWEYRPSRRYIIRGE
;
A
#
# COMPACT_ATOMS: atom_id res chain seq x y z
N MET A 1 0.78 14.94 -27.75
CA MET A 1 0.68 13.47 -27.69
C MET A 1 -0.56 13.13 -26.88
N SER A 2 -1.31 12.07 -27.23
CA SER A 2 -2.49 11.66 -26.46
C SER A 2 -2.03 10.94 -25.19
N LEU A 3 -2.45 11.44 -24.04
CA LEU A 3 -2.25 10.78 -22.75
C LEU A 3 -3.15 9.54 -22.65
N VAL A 4 -2.76 8.61 -21.80
CA VAL A 4 -3.63 7.51 -21.38
C VAL A 4 -4.74 8.07 -20.49
N GLU A 5 -6.00 7.83 -20.86
CA GLU A 5 -7.15 8.25 -20.04
C GLU A 5 -7.26 7.41 -18.77
N CYS A 6 -7.56 8.07 -17.65
CA CYS A 6 -7.79 7.40 -16.38
C CYS A 6 -9.13 6.64 -16.42
N PRO A 7 -9.14 5.30 -16.32
CA PRO A 7 -10.38 4.54 -16.37
C PRO A 7 -11.17 4.66 -15.07
N TYR A 8 -10.58 5.21 -14.00
CA TYR A 8 -11.13 5.21 -12.65
C TYR A 8 -12.02 6.43 -12.40
N VAL A 9 -13.34 6.21 -12.36
CA VAL A 9 -14.32 7.28 -12.16
C VAL A 9 -15.38 6.88 -11.15
N GLU A 10 -15.87 7.85 -10.38
CA GLU A 10 -16.98 7.65 -9.45
C GLU A 10 -18.25 7.22 -10.20
N GLY A 11 -19.00 6.27 -9.63
CA GLY A 11 -20.18 5.67 -10.23
C GLY A 11 -19.90 4.58 -11.27
N ALA A 12 -18.64 4.39 -11.70
CA ALA A 12 -18.29 3.29 -12.58
C ALA A 12 -18.47 1.93 -11.92
N LYS A 13 -18.74 0.93 -12.75
CA LYS A 13 -18.87 -0.47 -12.35
C LYS A 13 -17.78 -1.29 -12.99
N TYR A 14 -17.19 -2.18 -12.19
CA TYR A 14 -16.12 -3.05 -12.66
C TYR A 14 -16.33 -4.48 -12.22
N VAL A 15 -15.72 -5.39 -12.98
CA VAL A 15 -15.59 -6.80 -12.63
C VAL A 15 -14.14 -7.05 -12.24
N LEU A 16 -13.94 -7.59 -11.05
CA LEU A 16 -12.63 -7.95 -10.52
C LEU A 16 -12.52 -9.47 -10.50
N GLU A 17 -11.37 -9.99 -10.91
CA GLU A 17 -10.96 -11.32 -10.49
C GLU A 17 -10.53 -11.24 -9.03
N PHE A 18 -10.92 -12.22 -8.21
CA PHE A 18 -10.68 -12.21 -6.77
C PHE A 18 -10.08 -13.52 -6.28
N LYS A 19 -9.16 -13.40 -5.33
CA LYS A 19 -8.58 -14.47 -4.54
C LYS A 19 -8.74 -14.12 -3.06
N SER A 20 -9.28 -15.06 -2.28
CA SER A 20 -9.50 -14.91 -0.84
C SER A 20 -8.19 -14.64 -0.09
N GLY A 21 -8.25 -13.75 0.90
CA GLY A 21 -7.15 -13.47 1.82
C GLY A 21 -6.90 -14.56 2.87
N THR A 22 -7.55 -15.71 2.76
CA THR A 22 -7.25 -16.90 3.59
C THR A 22 -6.14 -17.76 3.00
N ASP A 23 -5.80 -17.57 1.72
CA ASP A 23 -4.98 -18.50 0.94
C ASP A 23 -3.65 -17.84 0.53
N PHE A 24 -2.88 -17.33 1.48
CA PHE A 24 -1.64 -16.58 1.18
C PHE A 24 -0.58 -17.42 0.43
N ASP A 25 -0.47 -18.72 0.73
CA ASP A 25 0.54 -19.63 0.16
C ASP A 25 0.30 -20.02 -1.32
N GLU A 26 -0.89 -19.77 -1.86
CA GLU A 26 -1.20 -20.16 -3.24
C GLU A 26 -0.87 -19.02 -4.24
N PRO A 27 -0.37 -19.32 -5.45
CA PRO A 27 -0.30 -18.33 -6.52
C PRO A 27 -1.66 -17.69 -6.79
N PHE A 28 -1.70 -16.47 -7.33
CA PHE A 28 -2.99 -15.88 -7.70
C PHE A 28 -3.68 -16.73 -8.77
N LYS A 29 -4.69 -17.48 -8.33
CA LYS A 29 -5.64 -18.21 -9.16
C LYS A 29 -7.00 -17.66 -8.79
N SER A 30 -7.64 -16.96 -9.72
CA SER A 30 -8.96 -16.38 -9.49
C SER A 30 -9.90 -17.50 -9.00
N SER A 31 -10.36 -17.39 -7.76
CA SER A 31 -11.36 -18.30 -7.19
C SER A 31 -12.78 -17.83 -7.51
N SER A 32 -12.95 -16.53 -7.76
CA SER A 32 -14.25 -15.92 -8.02
C SER A 32 -14.14 -14.57 -8.75
N LYS A 33 -15.28 -14.04 -9.18
CA LYS A 33 -15.43 -12.68 -9.72
C LYS A 33 -16.29 -11.83 -8.80
N LEU A 34 -15.91 -10.56 -8.66
CA LEU A 34 -16.65 -9.57 -7.89
C LEU A 34 -17.13 -8.46 -8.80
N GLN A 35 -18.38 -8.06 -8.66
CA GLN A 35 -18.90 -6.83 -9.27
C GLN A 35 -18.94 -5.73 -8.24
N ILE A 36 -18.33 -4.60 -8.55
CA ILE A 36 -18.25 -3.45 -7.66
C ILE A 36 -18.77 -2.19 -8.34
N THR A 37 -19.27 -1.25 -7.53
CA THR A 37 -19.50 0.15 -7.93
C THR A 37 -18.53 1.05 -7.16
N VAL A 38 -17.82 1.94 -7.86
CA VAL A 38 -17.00 2.98 -7.22
C VAL A 38 -17.91 4.04 -6.62
N LEU A 39 -17.82 4.22 -5.31
CA LEU A 39 -18.57 5.26 -4.60
C LEU A 39 -17.77 6.54 -4.43
N LYS A 40 -16.46 6.42 -4.26
CA LYS A 40 -15.54 7.56 -4.10
C LYS A 40 -14.14 7.20 -4.57
N THR A 41 -13.48 8.13 -5.24
CA THR A 41 -12.03 8.07 -5.50
C THR A 41 -11.27 8.93 -4.48
N PHE A 42 -10.14 8.44 -3.99
CA PHE A 42 -9.28 9.22 -3.08
C PHE A 42 -8.14 9.84 -3.88
N HIS A 43 -8.30 11.09 -4.28
CA HIS A 43 -7.30 11.87 -5.01
C HIS A 43 -6.44 12.73 -4.08
N PRO A 44 -5.20 13.06 -4.49
CA PRO A 44 -4.50 12.57 -5.70
C PRO A 44 -4.06 11.10 -5.56
N PHE A 45 -3.89 10.40 -6.69
CA PHE A 45 -3.34 9.04 -6.70
C PHE A 45 -1.80 9.11 -6.60
N THR A 46 -1.30 9.40 -5.41
CA THR A 46 0.13 9.66 -5.17
C THR A 46 0.99 8.45 -5.52
N ILE A 47 0.71 7.30 -4.91
CA ILE A 47 1.40 6.02 -5.13
C ILE A 47 0.50 5.00 -5.83
N SER A 48 -0.75 4.91 -5.37
CA SER A 48 -1.70 3.89 -5.81
C SER A 48 -3.11 4.50 -5.89
N PRO A 49 -3.92 4.14 -6.90
CA PRO A 49 -5.33 4.47 -6.90
C PRO A 49 -6.08 3.74 -5.77
N VAL A 50 -6.77 4.52 -4.92
CA VAL A 50 -7.58 4.00 -3.80
C VAL A 50 -9.04 4.43 -3.97
N PHE A 51 -9.95 3.49 -3.73
CA PHE A 51 -11.38 3.65 -3.94
C PHE A 51 -12.18 3.17 -2.75
N LYS A 52 -13.23 3.90 -2.39
CA LYS A 52 -14.35 3.36 -1.61
C LYS A 52 -15.33 2.75 -2.60
N VAL A 53 -15.61 1.46 -2.45
CA VAL A 53 -16.47 0.72 -3.37
C VAL A 53 -17.59 0.01 -2.62
N ARG A 54 -18.71 -0.22 -3.30
CA ARG A 54 -19.76 -1.14 -2.85
C ARG A 54 -19.62 -2.43 -3.62
N LEU A 55 -19.62 -3.56 -2.91
CA LEU A 55 -19.75 -4.87 -3.51
C LEU A 55 -21.20 -5.06 -3.96
N ASP A 56 -21.45 -5.11 -5.27
CA ASP A 56 -22.80 -5.26 -5.82
C ASP A 56 -23.19 -6.74 -5.96
N ARG A 57 -22.23 -7.58 -6.36
CA ARG A 57 -22.40 -9.04 -6.50
C ARG A 57 -21.09 -9.76 -6.23
N SER A 58 -21.19 -10.95 -5.68
CA SER A 58 -20.06 -11.86 -5.49
C SER A 58 -20.46 -13.29 -5.79
N ASP A 59 -19.50 -14.11 -6.22
CA ASP A 59 -19.77 -15.55 -6.32
C ASP A 59 -20.08 -16.14 -4.93
N PRO A 60 -20.91 -17.20 -4.85
CA PRO A 60 -21.41 -17.73 -3.57
C PRO A 60 -20.34 -18.14 -2.55
N GLU A 61 -19.12 -18.45 -3.02
CA GLU A 61 -17.98 -18.86 -2.18
C GLU A 61 -17.24 -17.66 -1.55
N THR A 62 -17.63 -16.43 -1.89
CA THR A 62 -16.99 -15.22 -1.36
C THR A 62 -17.48 -14.92 0.06
N ILE A 63 -16.54 -14.68 0.98
CA ILE A 63 -16.83 -14.41 2.40
C ILE A 63 -17.41 -12.99 2.62
N ILE A 64 -17.28 -12.09 1.64
CA ILE A 64 -17.71 -10.69 1.73
C ILE A 64 -19.20 -10.58 1.37
N PRO A 65 -20.07 -10.08 2.28
CA PRO A 65 -21.49 -9.94 1.98
C PRO A 65 -21.77 -8.91 0.87
N GLU A 66 -22.74 -9.19 0.00
CA GLU A 66 -23.26 -8.20 -0.95
C GLU A 66 -23.75 -6.93 -0.23
N GLY A 67 -23.55 -5.78 -0.86
CA GLY A 67 -23.83 -4.46 -0.29
C GLY A 67 -22.74 -3.93 0.65
N SER A 68 -21.71 -4.73 0.97
CA SER A 68 -20.59 -4.28 1.80
C SER A 68 -19.86 -3.09 1.19
N ILE A 69 -19.47 -2.15 2.05
CA ILE A 69 -18.61 -1.02 1.71
C ILE A 69 -17.17 -1.38 2.08
N ILE A 70 -16.28 -1.38 1.09
CA ILE A 70 -14.89 -1.81 1.23
C ILE A 70 -13.94 -0.84 0.52
N ILE A 71 -12.65 -0.95 0.81
CA ILE A 71 -11.60 -0.24 0.09
C ILE A 71 -11.04 -1.16 -0.98
N LEU A 72 -10.93 -0.65 -2.21
CA LEU A 72 -10.13 -1.23 -3.29
C LEU A 72 -8.90 -0.36 -3.47
N LYS A 73 -7.71 -0.94 -3.33
CA LYS A 73 -6.43 -0.29 -3.64
C LYS A 73 -5.80 -1.03 -4.83
N LEU A 74 -5.51 -0.30 -5.90
CA LEU A 74 -4.89 -0.82 -7.11
C LEU A 74 -3.44 -0.35 -7.21
N PHE A 75 -2.54 -1.20 -7.67
CA PHE A 75 -1.13 -0.86 -7.87
C PHE A 75 -0.89 -0.58 -9.35
N ASP A 76 -1.53 0.49 -9.84
CA ASP A 76 -1.43 0.92 -11.23
C ASP A 76 -0.33 1.98 -11.41
N SER A 77 0.79 1.58 -12.00
CA SER A 77 1.96 2.44 -12.20
C SER A 77 1.70 3.61 -13.15
N ARG A 78 0.66 3.50 -13.99
CA ARG A 78 0.25 4.55 -14.93
C ARG A 78 -0.33 5.77 -14.23
N PHE A 79 -0.89 5.58 -13.03
CA PHE A 79 -1.57 6.62 -12.26
C PHE A 79 -0.90 6.91 -10.93
N ALA A 80 0.33 6.42 -10.71
CA ALA A 80 1.14 6.69 -9.52
C ALA A 80 1.85 8.07 -9.61
N THR A 81 1.06 9.15 -9.55
CA THR A 81 1.49 10.51 -9.91
C THR A 81 2.72 11.01 -9.14
N ASP A 82 2.77 10.84 -7.83
CA ASP A 82 3.91 11.31 -7.01
C ASP A 82 5.15 10.46 -7.27
N LEU A 83 5.01 9.14 -7.45
CA LEU A 83 6.15 8.28 -7.79
C LEU A 83 6.73 8.63 -9.16
N ARG A 84 5.88 8.89 -10.16
CA ARG A 84 6.34 9.32 -11.48
C ARG A 84 7.11 10.63 -11.38
N GLN A 85 6.60 11.59 -10.61
CA GLN A 85 7.30 12.85 -10.37
C GLN A 85 8.64 12.64 -9.64
N TRP A 86 8.65 11.84 -8.56
CA TRP A 86 9.84 11.58 -7.75
C TRP A 86 10.96 10.93 -8.57
N HIS A 87 10.61 9.93 -9.39
CA HIS A 87 11.55 9.20 -10.23
C HIS A 87 11.77 9.83 -11.61
N ALA A 88 11.23 11.03 -11.84
CA ALA A 88 11.29 11.76 -13.12
C ALA A 88 10.92 10.86 -14.32
N VAL A 89 9.84 10.09 -14.14
CA VAL A 89 9.21 9.26 -15.17
C VAL A 89 8.23 10.15 -15.94
N PRO A 90 8.28 10.20 -17.28
CA PRO A 90 7.38 11.03 -18.07
C PRO A 90 5.92 10.57 -17.91
N ASP A 91 4.95 11.45 -18.20
CA ASP A 91 3.56 11.04 -18.27
C ASP A 91 3.36 9.94 -19.33
N LEU A 92 2.50 8.97 -19.01
CA LEU A 92 2.26 7.85 -19.92
C LEU A 92 1.41 8.30 -21.11
N THR A 93 2.04 8.39 -22.28
CA THR A 93 1.36 8.57 -23.55
C THR A 93 1.01 7.22 -24.18
N LEU A 94 0.04 7.19 -25.09
CA LEU A 94 -0.28 5.97 -25.85
C LEU A 94 0.93 5.43 -26.64
N ALA A 95 1.80 6.32 -27.13
CA ALA A 95 3.02 5.93 -27.83
C ALA A 95 4.01 5.24 -26.87
N LEU A 96 4.28 5.85 -25.71
CA LEU A 96 5.17 5.29 -24.70
C LEU A 96 4.65 3.96 -24.15
N ALA A 97 3.33 3.82 -23.95
CA ALA A 97 2.72 2.56 -23.51
C ALA A 97 2.96 1.43 -24.52
N THR A 98 2.84 1.73 -25.82
CA THR A 98 3.14 0.78 -26.90
C THR A 98 4.63 0.40 -26.90
N GLU A 99 5.53 1.40 -26.86
CA GLU A 99 6.98 1.18 -26.85
C GLU A 99 7.44 0.37 -25.62
N TYR A 100 6.85 0.65 -24.46
CA TYR A 100 7.14 -0.08 -23.23
C TYR A 100 6.67 -1.55 -23.31
N SER A 101 5.53 -1.81 -23.96
CA SER A 101 5.08 -3.18 -24.21
C SER A 101 6.06 -3.98 -25.06
N GLU A 102 6.55 -3.38 -26.14
CA GLU A 102 7.56 -4.01 -26.99
C GLU A 102 8.90 -4.19 -26.27
N PHE A 103 9.28 -3.23 -25.42
CA PHE A 103 10.48 -3.28 -24.60
C PHE A 103 10.49 -4.48 -23.65
N LEU A 104 9.40 -4.70 -22.91
CA LEU A 104 9.32 -5.83 -21.97
C LEU A 104 9.31 -7.18 -22.68
N GLN A 105 8.70 -7.27 -23.87
CA GLN A 105 8.77 -8.50 -24.68
C GLN A 105 10.20 -8.80 -25.14
N ARG A 106 11.03 -7.78 -25.35
CA ARG A 106 12.42 -7.93 -25.79
C ARG A 106 13.39 -8.25 -24.65
N GLU A 107 13.27 -7.55 -23.51
CA GLU A 107 14.25 -7.66 -22.41
C GLU A 107 14.23 -9.02 -21.69
N SER A 108 13.13 -9.79 -21.77
CA SER A 108 12.99 -11.16 -21.21
C SER A 108 13.41 -11.34 -19.74
N LYS A 109 13.58 -10.25 -18.99
CA LYS A 109 13.98 -10.25 -17.58
C LYS A 109 12.81 -10.63 -16.67
N THR A 110 13.08 -11.38 -15.62
CA THR A 110 12.09 -11.69 -14.59
C THR A 110 11.87 -10.50 -13.66
N PHE A 111 10.80 -10.56 -12.85
CA PHE A 111 10.55 -9.56 -11.82
C PHE A 111 11.71 -9.48 -10.82
N GLU A 112 12.26 -10.61 -10.40
CA GLU A 112 13.37 -10.68 -9.44
C GLU A 112 14.64 -10.04 -9.99
N GLU A 113 14.90 -10.19 -11.29
CA GLU A 113 16.04 -9.53 -11.94
C GLU A 113 15.85 -8.01 -12.00
N TRP A 114 14.64 -7.55 -12.30
CA TRP A 114 14.30 -6.13 -12.25
C TRP A 114 14.35 -5.56 -10.85
N ASP A 115 13.88 -6.31 -9.84
CA ASP A 115 13.88 -5.88 -8.45
C ASP A 115 15.30 -5.85 -7.87
N ALA A 116 16.13 -6.83 -8.19
CA ALA A 116 17.54 -6.82 -7.84
C ALA A 116 18.27 -5.62 -8.48
N LYS A 117 18.01 -5.34 -9.77
CA LYS A 117 18.53 -4.14 -10.43
C LYS A 117 18.04 -2.87 -9.73
N ARG A 118 16.75 -2.80 -9.38
CA ARG A 118 16.13 -1.67 -8.70
C ARG A 118 16.79 -1.37 -7.36
N ILE A 119 17.05 -2.39 -6.54
CA ILE A 119 17.68 -2.26 -5.22
C ILE A 119 19.13 -1.77 -5.32
N GLN A 120 19.82 -2.11 -6.41
CA GLN A 120 21.21 -1.69 -6.64
C GLN A 120 21.32 -0.25 -7.18
N LEU A 121 20.23 0.35 -7.65
CA LEU A 121 20.24 1.74 -8.11
C LEU A 121 20.46 2.67 -6.92
N ARG A 122 21.42 3.58 -7.08
CA ARG A 122 21.69 4.66 -6.12
C ARG A 122 20.89 5.90 -6.51
N ASP A 123 20.68 6.81 -5.56
CA ASP A 123 20.00 8.10 -5.81
C ASP A 123 20.63 8.95 -6.93
N GLU A 124 21.88 8.64 -7.27
CA GLU A 124 22.66 9.26 -8.34
C GLU A 124 22.30 8.74 -9.75
N ASP A 125 21.58 7.62 -9.88
CA ASP A 125 21.26 6.95 -11.15
C ASP A 125 19.99 7.51 -11.83
N ARG A 126 19.81 8.85 -11.81
CA ARG A 126 18.65 9.54 -12.42
C ARG A 126 18.61 9.50 -13.96
N ASP A 127 19.65 8.97 -14.58
CA ASP A 127 19.91 8.98 -16.03
C ASP A 127 19.37 7.75 -16.78
N LEU A 128 18.52 6.93 -16.14
CA LEU A 128 17.85 5.82 -16.81
C LEU A 128 17.08 6.29 -18.05
N ALA A 129 17.11 5.48 -19.11
CA ALA A 129 16.30 5.72 -20.30
C ALA A 129 14.80 5.67 -19.94
N PRO A 130 13.90 6.38 -20.67
CA PRO A 130 12.47 6.42 -20.34
C PRO A 130 11.82 5.04 -20.12
N LEU A 131 12.14 4.06 -20.96
CA LEU A 131 11.60 2.70 -20.85
C LEU A 131 12.14 1.93 -19.63
N GLU A 132 13.38 2.20 -19.22
CA GLU A 132 13.93 1.64 -17.99
C GLU A 132 13.32 2.30 -16.74
N LYS A 133 12.96 3.59 -16.83
CA LYS A 133 12.20 4.28 -15.78
C LYS A 133 10.79 3.71 -15.62
N GLU A 134 10.11 3.38 -16.72
CA GLU A 134 8.83 2.64 -16.63
C GLU A 134 9.02 1.27 -15.98
N ALA A 135 10.02 0.49 -16.39
CA ALA A 135 10.33 -0.80 -15.77
C ALA A 135 10.64 -0.67 -14.28
N HIS A 136 11.42 0.33 -13.90
CA HIS A 136 11.72 0.63 -12.50
C HIS A 136 10.44 0.91 -11.70
N LEU A 137 9.56 1.76 -12.22
CA LEU A 137 8.33 2.14 -11.54
C LEU A 137 7.35 0.95 -11.42
N ASP A 138 7.16 0.18 -12.50
CA ASP A 138 6.30 -1.01 -12.47
C ASP A 138 6.80 -2.03 -11.44
N THR A 139 8.13 -2.23 -11.39
CA THR A 139 8.78 -3.10 -10.40
C THR A 139 8.60 -2.58 -8.97
N LEU A 140 8.73 -1.26 -8.76
CA LEU A 140 8.53 -0.62 -7.47
C LEU A 140 7.09 -0.78 -6.96
N LEU A 141 6.08 -0.57 -7.81
CA LEU A 141 4.69 -0.76 -7.40
C LEU A 141 4.35 -2.22 -7.11
N ARG A 142 4.92 -3.14 -7.90
CA ARG A 142 4.78 -4.58 -7.62
C ARG A 142 5.41 -4.96 -6.29
N SER A 143 6.57 -4.40 -5.93
CA SER A 143 7.18 -4.65 -4.62
C SER A 143 6.35 -4.07 -3.48
N TYR A 144 5.74 -2.89 -3.67
CA TYR A 144 4.77 -2.32 -2.73
C TYR A 144 3.52 -3.20 -2.55
N TYR A 145 2.98 -3.73 -3.64
CA TYR A 145 1.85 -4.67 -3.59
C TYR A 145 2.20 -5.95 -2.81
N GLN A 146 3.35 -6.55 -3.10
CA GLN A 146 3.83 -7.74 -2.41
C GLN A 146 4.07 -7.47 -0.93
N CYS A 147 4.69 -6.32 -0.62
CA CYS A 147 4.97 -5.91 0.73
C CYS A 147 3.69 -5.73 1.55
N GLU A 148 2.75 -4.94 1.04
CA GLU A 148 1.49 -4.67 1.74
C GLU A 148 0.69 -5.96 1.97
N THR A 149 0.62 -6.85 0.97
CA THR A 149 -0.04 -8.15 1.12
C THR A 149 0.62 -9.00 2.22
N ARG A 150 1.96 -9.05 2.25
CA ARG A 150 2.73 -9.82 3.24
C ARG A 150 2.60 -9.26 4.66
N VAL A 151 2.36 -7.95 4.81
CA VAL A 151 2.08 -7.37 6.13
C VAL A 151 0.75 -7.89 6.68
N TYR A 152 -0.30 -7.92 5.85
CA TYR A 152 -1.59 -8.48 6.27
C TYR A 152 -1.51 -9.98 6.61
N GLU A 153 -0.68 -10.73 5.90
CA GLU A 153 -0.37 -12.13 6.20
C GLU A 153 0.32 -12.30 7.57
N LYS A 154 1.37 -11.51 7.84
CA LYS A 154 2.13 -11.60 9.11
C LYS A 154 1.37 -11.12 10.34
N LEU A 155 0.37 -10.26 10.13
CA LEU A 155 -0.39 -9.55 11.17
C LEU A 155 -1.87 -9.96 11.19
N ILE A 156 -2.17 -11.22 10.89
CA ILE A 156 -3.55 -11.77 10.94
C ILE A 156 -4.22 -11.43 12.26
N GLU A 157 -3.50 -11.46 13.38
CA GLU A 157 -4.05 -11.14 14.69
C GLU A 157 -4.50 -9.67 14.79
N LEU A 158 -3.83 -8.72 14.14
CA LEU A 158 -4.18 -7.30 14.23
C LEU A 158 -5.34 -6.91 13.31
N GLN A 159 -5.70 -7.75 12.33
CA GLN A 159 -6.75 -7.45 11.38
C GLN A 159 -8.12 -7.25 12.05
N GLY A 160 -8.78 -6.15 11.70
CA GLY A 160 -10.05 -5.72 12.33
C GLY A 160 -9.89 -5.15 13.74
N ARG A 161 -8.66 -5.08 14.24
CA ARG A 161 -8.26 -4.43 15.50
C ARG A 161 -7.33 -3.26 15.16
N GLY A 162 -6.02 -3.44 15.27
CA GLY A 162 -5.04 -2.38 14.99
C GLY A 162 -4.89 -2.03 13.50
N ILE A 163 -5.25 -2.93 12.59
CA ILE A 163 -5.14 -2.72 11.14
C ILE A 163 -6.45 -3.14 10.43
N PRO A 164 -6.71 -2.73 9.17
CA PRO A 164 -7.88 -3.17 8.41
C PRO A 164 -7.95 -4.70 8.28
N LYS A 165 -9.17 -5.24 8.13
CA LYS A 165 -9.30 -6.60 7.61
C LYS A 165 -8.86 -6.66 6.16
N PHE A 166 -8.05 -7.65 5.83
CA PHE A 166 -7.67 -8.01 4.47
C PHE A 166 -8.66 -9.04 3.95
N PHE A 167 -9.45 -8.66 2.95
CA PHE A 167 -10.39 -9.60 2.34
C PHE A 167 -9.73 -10.46 1.29
N GLY A 168 -8.72 -9.94 0.59
CA GLY A 168 -7.99 -10.69 -0.41
C GLY A 168 -7.36 -9.83 -1.51
N GLN A 169 -6.83 -10.53 -2.50
CA GLN A 169 -6.16 -9.95 -3.66
C GLN A 169 -7.15 -9.87 -4.83
N THR A 170 -6.93 -8.90 -5.71
CA THR A 170 -7.73 -8.73 -6.93
C THR A 170 -6.86 -8.55 -8.16
N ARG A 171 -7.42 -8.88 -9.32
CA ARG A 171 -6.92 -8.45 -10.63
C ARG A 171 -8.00 -7.66 -11.35
N PHE A 172 -7.68 -6.41 -11.67
CA PHE A 172 -8.57 -5.48 -12.35
C PHE A 172 -8.33 -5.58 -13.87
N VAL A 173 -9.25 -6.20 -14.59
CA VAL A 173 -9.16 -6.32 -16.05
C VAL A 173 -9.60 -5.01 -16.69
N ILE A 174 -8.74 -4.39 -17.49
CA ILE A 174 -9.11 -3.16 -18.19
C ILE A 174 -9.51 -3.48 -19.62
N ASP A 175 -10.83 -3.62 -19.83
CA ASP A 175 -11.39 -3.91 -21.15
C ASP A 175 -11.04 -2.84 -22.23
N SER A 176 -10.72 -1.61 -21.81
CA SER A 176 -10.40 -0.48 -22.70
C SER A 176 -9.03 -0.57 -23.39
N PHE A 177 -8.11 -1.43 -22.94
CA PHE A 177 -6.78 -1.59 -23.55
C PHE A 177 -6.69 -2.84 -24.43
N SER A 178 -7.74 -3.10 -25.23
CA SER A 178 -7.85 -4.27 -26.13
C SER A 178 -6.78 -4.35 -27.24
N HIS A 179 -5.77 -3.49 -27.22
CA HIS A 179 -4.62 -3.55 -28.11
C HIS A 179 -3.34 -3.28 -27.29
N SER A 180 -2.41 -4.24 -27.28
CA SER A 180 -1.05 -4.20 -26.69
C SER A 180 -0.86 -4.54 -25.19
N SER A 181 -0.86 -5.85 -24.91
CA SER A 181 0.28 -6.62 -24.32
C SER A 181 1.20 -6.03 -23.22
N LEU A 182 0.67 -5.35 -22.21
CA LEU A 182 1.29 -5.35 -20.87
C LEU A 182 0.20 -5.55 -19.82
N GLU A 183 0.28 -6.71 -19.14
CA GLU A 183 -0.70 -7.27 -18.21
C GLU A 183 -2.09 -6.62 -18.34
N ALA A 184 -3.00 -7.29 -19.05
CA ALA A 184 -4.41 -6.88 -19.16
C ALA A 184 -5.10 -6.70 -17.80
N THR A 185 -4.41 -7.00 -16.70
CA THR A 185 -4.87 -6.99 -15.33
C THR A 185 -3.96 -6.16 -14.43
N VAL A 186 -4.52 -5.21 -13.68
CA VAL A 186 -3.80 -4.47 -12.63
C VAL A 186 -3.96 -5.19 -11.28
N PRO A 187 -2.88 -5.47 -10.54
CA PRO A 187 -2.99 -6.05 -9.20
C PRO A 187 -3.64 -5.08 -8.21
N GLY A 188 -4.39 -5.63 -7.27
CA GLY A 188 -5.03 -4.85 -6.22
C GLY A 188 -5.34 -5.68 -4.99
N ILE A 189 -5.84 -4.99 -3.96
CA ILE A 189 -6.24 -5.59 -2.69
C ILE A 189 -7.59 -5.03 -2.24
N LEU A 190 -8.36 -5.86 -1.54
CA LEU A 190 -9.61 -5.47 -0.89
C LEU A 190 -9.43 -5.41 0.62
N LEU A 191 -9.77 -4.26 1.20
CA LEU A 191 -9.58 -3.97 2.61
C LEU A 191 -10.90 -3.52 3.27
N GLU A 192 -10.97 -3.68 4.58
CA GLU A 192 -12.00 -3.06 5.41
C GLU A 192 -12.02 -1.54 5.21
N TYR A 193 -13.21 -0.99 4.97
CA TYR A 193 -13.40 0.46 5.03
C TYR A 193 -13.53 0.92 6.48
N ILE A 194 -12.67 1.85 6.89
CA ILE A 194 -12.69 2.46 8.22
C ILE A 194 -13.39 3.82 8.11
N GLU A 195 -14.58 3.93 8.68
CA GLU A 195 -15.25 5.21 8.82
C GLU A 195 -14.67 5.97 10.01
N GLY A 196 -13.99 7.09 9.73
CA GLY A 196 -13.27 7.85 10.74
C GLY A 196 -12.55 9.06 10.15
N GLN A 197 -11.74 9.71 10.98
CA GLN A 197 -10.86 10.81 10.58
C GLN A 197 -9.40 10.39 10.72
N SER A 198 -8.52 10.94 9.89
CA SER A 198 -7.09 10.73 10.11
C SER A 198 -6.66 11.33 11.45
N LEU A 199 -5.69 10.72 12.11
CA LEU A 199 -5.14 11.23 13.36
C LEU A 199 -4.46 12.58 13.15
N GLN A 200 -3.93 12.82 11.95
CA GLN A 200 -3.39 14.12 11.55
C GLN A 200 -4.46 15.22 11.56
N GLU A 201 -5.69 14.93 11.15
CA GLU A 201 -6.78 15.91 11.07
C GLU A 201 -7.67 15.91 12.33
N LEU A 202 -7.44 14.99 13.27
CA LEU A 202 -8.26 14.87 14.47
C LEU A 202 -8.24 16.17 15.30
N PRO A 203 -9.41 16.76 15.62
CA PRO A 203 -9.51 17.88 16.52
C PRO A 203 -8.97 17.53 17.91
N LEU A 204 -8.29 18.49 18.56
CA LEU A 204 -7.72 18.30 19.89
C LEU A 204 -8.75 17.84 20.93
N GLN A 205 -9.99 18.29 20.80
CA GLN A 205 -11.10 17.95 21.71
C GLN A 205 -11.53 16.49 21.60
N LEU A 206 -11.25 15.83 20.48
CA LEU A 206 -11.54 14.42 20.25
C LEU A 206 -10.35 13.52 20.56
N PHE A 207 -9.17 14.09 20.85
CA PHE A 207 -7.99 13.32 21.20
C PHE A 207 -8.13 12.72 22.60
N HIS A 208 -7.76 11.45 22.72
CA HIS A 208 -7.67 10.73 23.98
C HIS A 208 -6.35 9.96 24.02
N GLU A 209 -5.72 9.82 25.20
CA GLU A 209 -4.40 9.19 25.33
C GLU A 209 -4.37 7.76 24.81
N SER A 210 -5.48 7.03 24.89
CA SER A 210 -5.59 5.67 24.33
C SER A 210 -5.34 5.61 22.82
N ILE A 211 -5.61 6.69 22.08
CA ILE A 211 -5.31 6.76 20.64
C ILE A 211 -3.80 6.70 20.43
N ALA A 212 -3.04 7.48 21.20
CA ALA A 212 -1.59 7.50 21.12
C ALA A 212 -0.98 6.17 21.59
N THR A 213 -1.45 5.64 22.72
CA THR A 213 -1.01 4.34 23.24
C THR A 213 -1.26 3.23 22.22
N SER A 214 -2.46 3.13 21.66
CA SER A 214 -2.76 2.11 20.64
C SER A 214 -1.97 2.29 19.34
N ALA A 215 -1.67 3.52 18.93
CA ALA A 215 -0.81 3.76 17.76
C ALA A 215 0.62 3.23 18.00
N LEU A 216 1.18 3.48 19.19
CA LEU A 216 2.50 2.93 19.56
C LEU A 216 2.49 1.41 19.74
N GLU A 217 1.39 0.82 20.23
CA GLU A 217 1.24 -0.63 20.34
C GLU A 217 1.27 -1.31 18.96
N ILE A 218 0.64 -0.69 17.94
CA ILE A 218 0.71 -1.18 16.55
C ILE A 218 2.15 -1.15 16.04
N VAL A 219 2.86 -0.02 16.22
CA VAL A 219 4.28 0.14 15.83
C VAL A 219 5.18 -0.86 16.56
N SER A 220 4.93 -1.10 17.86
CA SER A 220 5.65 -2.11 18.62
C SER A 220 5.37 -3.52 18.09
N THR A 221 4.14 -3.83 17.70
CA THR A 221 3.78 -5.15 17.16
C THR A 221 4.44 -5.37 15.79
N LEU A 222 4.50 -4.36 14.92
CA LEU A 222 5.29 -4.41 13.68
C LEU A 222 6.75 -4.78 13.99
N SER A 223 7.33 -4.10 14.97
CA SER A 223 8.70 -4.33 15.43
C SER A 223 8.93 -5.75 15.95
N ASP A 224 7.97 -6.30 16.71
CA ASP A 224 8.00 -7.68 17.24
C ASP A 224 7.89 -8.74 16.13
N LYS A 225 7.35 -8.36 14.97
CA LYS A 225 7.20 -9.21 13.79
C LYS A 225 8.31 -9.03 12.76
N GLU A 226 9.35 -8.29 13.14
CA GLU A 226 10.50 -7.95 12.31
C GLU A 226 10.11 -7.17 11.04
N ILE A 227 9.16 -6.25 11.22
CA ILE A 227 8.68 -5.32 10.20
C ILE A 227 9.12 -3.91 10.58
N LEU A 228 9.61 -3.18 9.58
CA LEU A 228 9.94 -1.77 9.63
C LEU A 228 9.02 -1.05 8.64
N ASN A 229 8.14 -0.17 9.10
CA ASN A 229 7.35 0.68 8.21
C ASN A 229 8.07 2.01 7.99
N GLN A 230 8.40 2.33 6.74
CA GLN A 230 9.09 3.56 6.38
C GLN A 230 8.17 4.77 6.24
N ASP A 231 6.84 4.57 6.27
CA ASP A 231 5.83 5.61 6.09
C ASP A 231 4.90 5.72 7.32
N VAL A 232 5.50 5.74 8.51
CA VAL A 232 4.77 6.02 9.75
C VAL A 232 4.50 7.52 9.85
N ARG A 233 3.25 7.89 9.68
CA ARG A 233 2.77 9.28 9.77
C ARG A 233 1.33 9.31 10.28
N LEU A 234 0.93 10.38 10.96
CA LEU A 234 -0.41 10.48 11.57
C LEU A 234 -1.55 10.41 10.54
N ASP A 235 -1.30 10.71 9.27
CA ASP A 235 -2.28 10.53 8.19
C ASP A 235 -2.62 9.05 7.93
N ASN A 236 -1.65 8.16 8.17
CA ASN A 236 -1.79 6.72 8.00
C ASN A 236 -2.41 6.05 9.23
N PHE A 237 -3.00 6.83 10.14
CA PHE A 237 -3.80 6.35 11.27
C PHE A 237 -5.20 6.92 11.19
N ILE A 238 -6.23 6.07 11.20
CA ILE A 238 -7.64 6.49 11.24
C ILE A 238 -8.19 6.26 12.63
N VAL A 239 -8.83 7.28 13.21
CA VAL A 239 -9.61 7.20 14.44
C VAL A 239 -11.07 6.90 14.06
N PRO A 240 -11.58 5.68 14.33
CA PRO A 240 -12.93 5.29 13.91
C PRO A 240 -14.01 6.07 14.66
N THR A 241 -15.08 6.48 13.96
CA THR A 241 -16.19 7.22 14.59
C THR A 241 -17.11 6.32 15.44
N SER A 242 -17.16 5.02 15.14
CA SER A 242 -18.20 4.11 15.64
C SER A 242 -17.71 2.98 16.54
N ARG A 243 -16.40 2.89 16.83
CA ARG A 243 -15.80 1.75 17.57
C ARG A 243 -14.89 2.19 18.71
N ILE A 244 -15.42 2.17 19.93
CA ILE A 244 -14.70 2.56 21.15
C ILE A 244 -13.58 1.56 21.48
N ASP A 245 -13.75 0.28 21.13
CA ASP A 245 -12.77 -0.80 21.34
C ASP A 245 -11.60 -0.78 20.34
N ARG A 246 -11.63 0.14 19.38
CA ARG A 246 -10.64 0.30 18.33
C ARG A 246 -10.22 1.77 18.26
N PRO A 247 -9.39 2.26 19.20
CA PRO A 247 -9.09 3.69 19.33
C PRO A 247 -8.44 4.28 18.07
N VAL A 248 -7.66 3.48 17.35
CA VAL A 248 -6.98 3.88 16.13
C VAL A 248 -6.72 2.67 15.25
N VAL A 249 -6.61 2.90 13.95
CA VAL A 249 -6.32 1.90 12.93
C VAL A 249 -5.20 2.40 12.06
N MET A 250 -4.09 1.68 12.01
CA MET A 250 -3.02 1.97 11.05
C MET A 250 -3.39 1.42 9.68
N ILE A 251 -3.23 2.24 8.65
CA ILE A 251 -3.42 1.89 7.25
C ILE A 251 -2.11 2.10 6.48
N ASP A 252 -2.10 1.62 5.24
CA ASP A 252 -0.99 1.75 4.29
C ASP A 252 0.32 1.11 4.74
N PHE A 253 0.60 -0.07 4.16
CA PHE A 253 1.79 -0.86 4.47
C PHE A 253 2.69 -1.08 3.26
N ALA A 254 2.46 -0.36 2.16
CA ALA A 254 3.22 -0.49 0.91
C ALA A 254 4.73 -0.29 1.10
N GLN A 255 5.11 0.63 2.00
CA GLN A 255 6.50 0.99 2.28
C GLN A 255 7.07 0.29 3.51
N CYS A 256 6.59 -0.92 3.81
CA CYS A 256 7.22 -1.76 4.82
C CYS A 256 8.48 -2.46 4.28
N ILE A 257 9.39 -2.82 5.18
CA ILE A 257 10.56 -3.66 4.94
C ILE A 257 10.52 -4.79 5.97
N PHE A 258 10.76 -6.01 5.50
CA PHE A 258 10.94 -7.17 6.37
C PHE A 258 12.42 -7.37 6.64
N ARG A 259 12.75 -7.72 7.87
CA ARG A 259 14.12 -8.14 8.20
C ARG A 259 14.49 -9.37 7.37
N GLY A 260 15.59 -9.27 6.63
CA GLY A 260 16.14 -10.39 5.86
C GLY A 260 16.86 -11.39 6.76
N GLU A 261 16.89 -12.67 6.37
CA GLU A 261 17.56 -13.73 7.14
C GLU A 261 19.05 -13.47 7.37
N GLU A 262 19.71 -12.85 6.38
CA GLU A 262 21.14 -12.50 6.42
C GLU A 262 21.42 -11.11 7.03
N MET A 263 20.37 -10.39 7.48
CA MET A 263 20.52 -9.05 8.05
C MET A 263 20.99 -9.13 9.50
N SER A 264 22.16 -8.55 9.77
CA SER A 264 22.72 -8.52 11.13
C SER A 264 21.79 -7.77 12.10
N ASP A 265 21.91 -8.08 13.39
CA ASP A 265 21.20 -7.33 14.43
C ASP A 265 21.55 -5.84 14.34
N GLU A 266 22.84 -5.52 14.20
CA GLU A 266 23.33 -4.13 14.09
C GLU A 266 22.68 -3.38 12.93
N GLU A 267 22.68 -3.96 11.71
CA GLU A 267 22.04 -3.32 10.55
C GLU A 267 20.53 -3.11 10.79
N TRP A 268 19.86 -4.09 11.38
CA TRP A 268 18.44 -3.97 11.70
C TRP A 268 18.18 -2.90 12.77
N TYR A 269 18.98 -2.87 13.83
CA TYR A 269 18.91 -1.86 14.89
C TYR A 269 19.13 -0.46 14.32
N ASP A 270 20.13 -0.28 13.46
CA ASP A 270 20.42 1.01 12.81
C ASP A 270 19.27 1.46 11.92
N ARG A 271 18.71 0.57 11.10
CA ARG A 271 17.53 0.89 10.27
C ARG A 271 16.34 1.32 11.14
N LYS A 272 16.02 0.57 12.20
CA LYS A 272 14.92 0.91 13.13
C LYS A 272 15.18 2.24 13.85
N ALA A 273 16.42 2.50 14.25
CA ALA A 273 16.83 3.72 14.92
C ALA A 273 16.75 4.95 14.01
N ILE A 274 17.19 4.82 12.75
CA ILE A 274 17.18 5.90 11.76
C ILE A 274 15.76 6.25 11.34
N THR A 275 14.90 5.24 11.12
CA THR A 275 13.50 5.50 10.74
C THR A 275 12.67 6.07 11.90
N ASP A 276 12.97 5.67 13.16
CA ASP A 276 12.30 6.14 14.38
C ASP A 276 10.76 6.16 14.28
N GLU A 277 10.16 5.03 13.92
CA GLU A 277 8.70 4.87 13.78
C GLU A 277 7.94 5.32 15.03
N GLU A 278 8.48 5.01 16.21
CA GLU A 278 7.90 5.41 17.50
C GLU A 278 7.94 6.94 17.65
N GLY A 279 9.07 7.58 17.34
CA GLY A 279 9.20 9.03 17.32
C GLY A 279 8.30 9.70 16.28
N ALA A 280 8.12 9.10 15.10
CA ALA A 280 7.24 9.61 14.05
C ALA A 280 5.78 9.74 14.53
N VAL A 281 5.32 8.87 15.43
CA VAL A 281 4.03 9.00 16.11
C VAL A 281 4.16 9.90 17.34
N GLY A 282 5.00 9.53 18.30
CA GLY A 282 5.01 10.11 19.64
C GLY A 282 5.51 11.55 19.68
N SER A 283 6.59 11.88 18.97
CA SER A 283 7.11 13.26 18.89
C SER A 283 6.15 14.18 18.15
N THR A 284 5.48 13.66 17.11
CA THR A 284 4.46 14.40 16.36
C THR A 284 3.23 14.68 17.23
N LEU A 285 2.73 13.70 17.98
CA LEU A 285 1.61 13.89 18.90
C LEU A 285 1.96 14.82 20.08
N ARG A 286 3.17 14.72 20.64
CA ARG A 286 3.63 15.69 21.65
C ARG A 286 3.55 17.12 21.14
N THR A 287 3.96 17.34 19.89
CA THR A 287 3.95 18.66 19.26
C THR A 287 2.52 19.11 18.91
N LYS A 288 1.70 18.21 18.38
CA LYS A 288 0.35 18.50 17.88
C LYS A 288 -0.68 18.70 19.01
N VAL A 289 -0.63 17.86 20.05
CA VAL A 289 -1.68 17.79 21.08
C VAL A 289 -1.15 17.90 22.52
N GLY A 290 0.16 18.10 22.71
CA GLY A 290 0.75 18.22 24.05
C GLY A 290 0.84 16.90 24.82
N TRP A 291 0.74 15.75 24.14
CA TRP A 291 0.84 14.44 24.78
C TRP A 291 2.22 14.23 25.43
N GLU A 292 2.25 13.72 26.65
CA GLU A 292 3.49 13.44 27.39
C GLU A 292 4.22 12.18 26.88
N TYR A 293 4.70 12.24 25.63
CA TYR A 293 5.44 11.14 25.01
C TYR A 293 6.81 10.92 25.68
N ARG A 294 7.09 9.66 26.02
CA ARG A 294 8.40 9.17 26.48
C ARG A 294 8.87 8.05 25.55
N PRO A 295 9.99 8.22 24.83
CA PRO A 295 10.48 7.19 23.91
C PRO A 295 10.89 5.92 24.66
N SER A 296 10.55 4.76 24.10
CA SER A 296 10.88 3.44 24.66
C SER A 296 12.38 3.18 24.70
N ARG A 297 13.13 3.83 23.81
CA ARG A 297 14.58 3.65 23.63
C ARG A 297 14.97 2.22 23.20
N ARG A 298 14.02 1.47 22.61
CA ARG A 298 14.21 0.08 22.15
C ARG A 298 15.38 -0.08 21.17
N TYR A 299 15.57 0.89 20.27
CA TYR A 299 16.58 0.85 19.21
C TYR A 299 17.65 1.95 19.38
N ILE A 300 18.08 2.26 20.62
CA ILE A 300 19.20 3.20 20.80
C ILE A 300 20.46 2.66 20.12
N ILE A 301 21.02 3.46 19.21
CA ILE A 301 22.40 3.30 18.75
C ILE A 301 23.29 3.51 19.97
N ARG A 302 23.89 2.42 20.48
CA ARG A 302 24.92 2.53 21.52
C ARG A 302 26.12 3.20 20.86
N GLY A 303 26.28 4.50 21.11
CA GLY A 303 27.54 5.17 20.78
C GLY A 303 28.67 4.48 21.52
N GLU A 304 29.67 4.03 20.77
CA GLU A 304 31.01 3.76 21.31
C GLU A 304 31.64 5.04 21.88
#